data_AF-A0A0H4X6Y1-F1
#
_entry.id   AF-A0A0H4X6Y1-F1
#
_cell.length_a   1.000
_cell.length_b   1.000
_cell.length_c   1.000
_cell.angle_alpha   90.00
_cell.angle_beta   90.00
_cell.angle_gamma   90.00
#
_symmetry.space_group_name_H-M   'P 1'
#
loop_
_entity.id
_entity.type
_entity.pdbx_description
1 polymer ?
#
loop_
_entity_poly.entity_id
_entity_poly.type
_entity_poly.pdbx_seq_one_letter_code
_entity_poly.pdbx_strand_id
1 'polypeptide(L)'
;MRHDPLELAQENYGYQLQRALEAVEDGDSDADDLATITFSYRILGICALLRDMDGEYFTRALRKSGLARLHLLKQRSAQVPLPHHVLAISKDTGFTAALAAGDLDTATRIAELSPGAFIDGVEYEEDFLFFHFQQRLLSTPTNQVALQGILDRWIRVVEDEPTPYLCVCQALLEQDEAAFCSAFDAVLETRKERLRMYRKQLDFDQEFGATEGKVYLNGLALVRLAQAQKLAVPERPELIPRPAREASCPPLPEDAWLRP
;
A
#
# COMPACT_ATOMS: atom_id res chain seq x y z
N MET A 1 -24.01 1.26 -24.17
CA MET A 1 -24.25 0.93 -22.75
C MET A 1 -23.10 1.54 -21.97
N ARG A 2 -23.34 2.34 -20.93
CA ARG A 2 -22.25 2.84 -20.08
C ARG A 2 -21.92 1.69 -19.12
N HIS A 3 -20.79 1.02 -19.31
CA HIS A 3 -20.35 -0.03 -18.39
C HIS A 3 -20.10 0.60 -17.01
N ASP A 4 -20.51 -0.09 -15.94
CA ASP A 4 -20.19 0.32 -14.57
C ASP A 4 -18.66 0.27 -14.41
N PRO A 5 -17.99 1.39 -14.08
CA PRO A 5 -16.53 1.39 -13.95
C PRO A 5 -16.00 0.42 -12.88
N LEU A 6 -16.80 0.06 -11.86
CA LEU A 6 -16.40 -0.94 -10.87
C LEU A 6 -16.40 -2.36 -11.46
N GLU A 7 -17.42 -2.71 -12.24
CA GLU A 7 -17.48 -3.98 -12.96
C GLU A 7 -16.35 -4.08 -13.98
N LEU A 8 -16.09 -2.99 -14.72
CA LEU A 8 -15.00 -2.93 -15.69
C LEU A 8 -13.64 -3.14 -15.01
N ALA A 9 -13.39 -2.50 -13.87
CA ALA A 9 -12.18 -2.73 -13.09
C ALA A 9 -12.05 -4.20 -12.67
N GLN A 10 -13.13 -4.80 -12.17
CA GLN A 10 -13.09 -6.21 -11.78
C GLN A 10 -12.77 -7.14 -12.96
N GLU A 11 -13.38 -6.91 -14.13
CA GLU A 11 -13.10 -7.69 -15.34
C GLU A 11 -11.65 -7.51 -15.83
N ASN A 12 -11.19 -6.26 -15.93
CA ASN A 12 -9.84 -5.92 -16.41
C ASN A 12 -8.76 -6.51 -15.51
N TYR A 13 -8.84 -6.26 -14.19
CA TYR A 13 -7.84 -6.77 -13.25
C TYR A 13 -7.98 -8.28 -12.99
N GLY A 14 -9.17 -8.85 -13.19
CA GLY A 14 -9.34 -10.30 -13.21
C GLY A 14 -8.59 -10.95 -14.38
N TYR A 15 -8.74 -10.38 -15.58
CA TYR A 15 -8.02 -10.83 -16.77
C TYR A 15 -6.49 -10.64 -16.65
N GLN A 16 -6.04 -9.48 -16.16
CA GLN A 16 -4.62 -9.21 -15.93
C GLN A 16 -4.01 -10.18 -14.92
N LEU A 17 -4.70 -10.44 -13.81
CA LEU A 17 -4.25 -11.41 -12.81
C LEU A 17 -4.09 -12.79 -13.43
N GLN A 18 -5.11 -13.28 -14.14
CA GLN A 18 -5.07 -14.61 -14.73
C GLN A 18 -3.90 -14.75 -15.71
N ARG A 19 -3.74 -13.79 -16.62
CA ARG A 19 -2.66 -13.81 -17.62
C ARG A 19 -1.28 -13.79 -16.95
N ALA A 20 -1.08 -12.97 -15.92
CA ALA A 20 0.20 -12.88 -15.23
C ALA A 20 0.49 -14.16 -14.41
N LEU A 21 -0.53 -14.80 -13.82
CA LEU A 21 -0.38 -16.09 -13.16
C LEU A 21 -0.03 -17.21 -14.14
N GLU A 22 -0.66 -17.25 -15.32
CA GLU A 22 -0.33 -18.20 -16.39
C GLU A 22 1.15 -18.07 -16.81
N ALA A 23 1.65 -16.84 -16.96
CA ALA A 23 3.07 -16.61 -17.26
C ALA A 23 4.01 -17.14 -16.16
N VAL A 24 3.61 -17.06 -14.88
CA VAL A 24 4.37 -17.63 -13.76
C VAL A 24 4.34 -19.16 -13.80
N GLU A 25 3.19 -19.77 -14.09
CA GLU A 25 3.05 -21.23 -14.21
C GLU A 25 3.87 -21.80 -15.36
N ASP A 26 3.92 -21.09 -16.49
CA ASP A 26 4.70 -21.46 -17.67
C ASP A 26 6.22 -21.22 -17.48
N GLY A 27 6.61 -20.48 -16.44
CA GLY A 27 8.00 -20.11 -16.16
C GLY A 27 8.53 -18.96 -17.02
N ASP A 28 7.65 -18.25 -17.70
CA ASP A 28 7.94 -17.14 -18.62
C ASP A 28 7.71 -15.75 -18.00
N SER A 29 7.30 -15.69 -16.72
CA SER A 29 7.00 -14.42 -16.04
C SER A 29 8.23 -13.53 -15.83
N ASP A 30 8.02 -12.22 -15.92
CA ASP A 30 9.01 -11.22 -15.52
C ASP A 30 8.62 -10.44 -14.24
N ALA A 31 9.40 -9.42 -13.92
CA ALA A 31 9.18 -8.58 -12.75
C ALA A 31 7.90 -7.73 -12.84
N ASP A 32 7.47 -7.38 -14.06
CA ASP A 32 6.25 -6.62 -14.33
C ASP A 32 5.02 -7.51 -14.20
N ASP A 33 5.09 -8.80 -14.56
CA ASP A 33 4.02 -9.76 -14.28
C ASP A 33 3.78 -9.90 -12.77
N LEU A 34 4.84 -10.02 -11.97
CA LEU A 34 4.72 -10.07 -10.50
C LEU A 34 4.16 -8.76 -9.92
N ALA A 35 4.58 -7.61 -10.44
CA ALA A 35 4.00 -6.32 -10.05
C ALA A 35 2.51 -6.22 -10.43
N THR A 36 2.14 -6.77 -11.60
CA THR A 36 0.75 -6.86 -12.08
C THR A 36 -0.09 -7.75 -11.17
N ILE A 37 0.43 -8.88 -10.71
CA ILE A 37 -0.25 -9.77 -9.76
C ILE A 37 -0.51 -9.04 -8.44
N THR A 38 0.50 -8.37 -7.89
CA THR A 38 0.37 -7.55 -6.67
C THR A 38 -0.75 -6.51 -6.84
N PHE A 39 -0.71 -5.73 -7.92
CA PHE A 39 -1.71 -4.69 -8.14
C PHE A 39 -3.11 -5.24 -8.42
N SER A 40 -3.22 -6.33 -9.18
CA SER A 40 -4.52 -6.92 -9.54
C SER A 40 -5.24 -7.49 -8.33
N TYR A 41 -4.54 -8.22 -7.43
CA TYR A 41 -5.13 -8.67 -6.17
C TYR A 41 -5.62 -7.50 -5.31
N ARG A 42 -4.86 -6.40 -5.25
CA ARG A 42 -5.27 -5.18 -4.54
C ARG A 42 -6.60 -4.66 -5.09
N ILE A 43 -6.72 -4.49 -6.40
CA ILE A 43 -7.93 -3.94 -7.01
C ILE A 43 -9.12 -4.91 -6.87
N LEU A 44 -8.93 -6.21 -7.13
CA LEU A 44 -9.97 -7.23 -6.98
C LEU A 44 -10.50 -7.30 -5.53
N GLY A 45 -9.61 -7.16 -4.55
CA GLY A 45 -10.00 -7.04 -3.14
C GLY A 45 -10.90 -5.82 -2.91
N ILE A 46 -10.52 -4.66 -3.45
CA ILE A 46 -11.33 -3.43 -3.36
C ILE A 46 -12.69 -3.61 -4.05
N CYS A 47 -12.74 -4.26 -5.21
CA CYS A 47 -13.99 -4.53 -5.91
C CYS A 47 -14.95 -5.40 -5.08
N ALA A 48 -14.46 -6.50 -4.49
CA ALA A 48 -15.26 -7.36 -3.62
C ALA A 48 -15.76 -6.62 -2.38
N LEU A 49 -14.93 -5.77 -1.78
CA LEU A 49 -15.32 -4.93 -0.65
C LEU A 49 -16.43 -3.94 -1.02
N LEU A 50 -16.32 -3.27 -2.16
CA LEU A 50 -17.26 -2.21 -2.55
C LEU A 50 -18.58 -2.75 -3.08
N ARG A 51 -18.55 -3.89 -3.79
CA ARG A 51 -19.74 -4.50 -4.38
C ARG A 51 -20.50 -5.36 -3.39
N ASP A 52 -19.78 -6.20 -2.65
CA ASP A 52 -20.36 -7.30 -1.87
C ASP A 52 -20.18 -7.10 -0.36
N MET A 53 -19.50 -6.03 0.07
CA MET A 53 -19.09 -5.81 1.47
C MET A 53 -18.24 -6.96 2.03
N ASP A 54 -17.56 -7.70 1.14
CA ASP A 54 -16.77 -8.88 1.49
C ASP A 54 -15.39 -8.47 2.01
N GLY A 55 -15.35 -8.15 3.30
CA GLY A 55 -14.12 -7.83 4.01
C GLY A 55 -13.13 -9.00 4.08
N GLU A 56 -13.61 -10.24 4.14
CA GLU A 56 -12.73 -11.42 4.23
C GLU A 56 -11.98 -11.65 2.92
N TYR A 57 -12.67 -11.57 1.78
CA TYR A 57 -12.03 -11.62 0.46
C TYR A 57 -11.07 -10.45 0.28
N PHE A 58 -11.49 -9.23 0.64
CA PHE A 58 -10.62 -8.05 0.61
C PHE A 58 -9.29 -8.29 1.34
N THR A 59 -9.35 -8.71 2.61
CA THR A 59 -8.14 -8.97 3.41
C THR A 59 -7.31 -10.11 2.82
N ARG A 60 -7.94 -11.20 2.38
CA ARG A 60 -7.23 -12.32 1.73
C ARG A 60 -6.52 -11.90 0.45
N ALA A 61 -7.16 -11.10 -0.39
CA ALA A 61 -6.57 -10.58 -1.63
C ALA A 61 -5.40 -9.64 -1.34
N LEU A 62 -5.52 -8.74 -0.36
CA LEU A 62 -4.41 -7.89 0.07
C LEU A 62 -3.20 -8.69 0.61
N ARG A 63 -3.44 -9.79 1.33
CA ARG A 63 -2.36 -10.71 1.74
C ARG A 63 -1.68 -11.37 0.56
N LYS A 64 -2.44 -11.86 -0.43
CA LYS A 64 -1.87 -12.42 -1.67
C LYS A 64 -1.04 -11.37 -2.42
N SER A 65 -1.50 -10.12 -2.49
CA SER A 65 -0.75 -8.99 -3.03
C SER A 65 0.60 -8.81 -2.32
N GLY A 66 0.61 -8.84 -0.98
CA GLY A 66 1.83 -8.82 -0.18
C GLY A 66 2.78 -9.99 -0.43
N LEU A 67 2.25 -11.22 -0.50
CA LEU A 67 3.05 -12.43 -0.74
C LEU A 67 3.69 -12.43 -2.14
N ALA A 68 2.96 -11.98 -3.18
CA ALA A 68 3.52 -11.82 -4.53
C ALA A 68 4.70 -10.82 -4.55
N ARG A 69 4.55 -9.69 -3.83
CA ARG A 69 5.65 -8.72 -3.67
C ARG A 69 6.85 -9.31 -2.92
N LEU A 70 6.59 -10.07 -1.86
CA LEU A 70 7.64 -10.75 -1.11
C LEU A 70 8.40 -11.74 -2.00
N HIS A 71 7.69 -12.48 -2.86
CA HIS A 71 8.32 -13.40 -3.82
C HIS A 71 9.24 -12.64 -4.79
N LEU A 72 8.75 -11.56 -5.40
CA LEU A 72 9.54 -10.69 -6.28
C LEU A 72 10.82 -10.18 -5.60
N LEU A 73 10.73 -9.69 -4.37
CA LEU A 73 11.90 -9.20 -3.64
C LEU A 73 12.90 -10.33 -3.27
N LYS A 74 12.42 -11.56 -3.06
CA LYS A 74 13.30 -12.72 -2.88
C LYS A 74 14.07 -13.08 -4.16
N GLN A 75 13.48 -12.91 -5.34
CA GLN A 75 14.20 -13.15 -6.61
C GLN A 75 15.40 -12.20 -6.77
N ARG A 76 15.29 -10.95 -6.32
CA ARG A 76 16.43 -10.02 -6.26
C ARG A 76 17.58 -10.56 -5.41
N SER A 77 17.27 -11.15 -4.26
CA SER A 77 18.28 -11.73 -3.38
C SER A 77 19.02 -12.91 -4.02
N ALA A 78 18.41 -13.55 -5.03
CA ALA A 78 19.01 -14.58 -5.86
C ALA A 78 19.84 -14.02 -7.06
N GLN A 79 20.22 -12.74 -7.03
CA GLN A 79 21.06 -12.05 -8.03
C GLN A 79 20.42 -11.85 -9.42
N VAL A 80 19.10 -11.93 -9.53
CA VAL A 80 18.40 -11.48 -10.74
C VAL A 80 18.29 -9.95 -10.71
N PRO A 81 18.86 -9.21 -11.68
CA PRO A 81 18.69 -7.76 -11.74
C PRO A 81 17.22 -7.42 -11.97
N LEU A 82 16.64 -6.61 -11.09
CA LEU A 82 15.25 -6.14 -11.24
C LEU A 82 15.23 -4.70 -11.78
N PRO A 83 14.25 -4.35 -12.64
CA PRO A 83 14.05 -2.98 -13.10
C PRO A 83 13.85 -2.00 -11.94
N HIS A 84 14.40 -0.79 -12.07
CA HIS A 84 14.30 0.23 -11.02
C HIS A 84 12.86 0.64 -10.70
N HIS A 85 11.97 0.68 -11.70
CA HIS A 85 10.57 1.08 -11.48
C HIS A 85 9.79 0.08 -10.62
N VAL A 86 10.15 -1.20 -10.68
CA VAL A 86 9.60 -2.26 -9.82
C VAL A 86 10.19 -2.21 -8.40
N LEU A 87 11.41 -1.68 -8.26
CA LEU A 87 12.10 -1.59 -6.98
C LEU A 87 11.72 -0.34 -6.17
N ALA A 88 11.31 0.76 -6.82
CA ALA A 88 10.90 2.00 -6.16
C ALA A 88 9.82 1.73 -5.10
N ILE A 89 10.14 2.01 -3.84
CA ILE A 89 9.28 1.65 -2.71
C ILE A 89 8.02 2.52 -2.64
N SER A 90 8.04 3.72 -3.22
CA SER A 90 6.84 4.55 -3.38
C SER A 90 5.78 3.97 -4.32
N LYS A 91 6.22 3.08 -5.23
CA LYS A 91 5.36 2.36 -6.18
C LYS A 91 5.00 0.96 -5.67
N ASP A 92 5.49 0.58 -4.48
CA ASP A 92 5.26 -0.73 -3.90
C ASP A 92 3.83 -0.84 -3.34
N THR A 93 2.93 -1.39 -4.14
CA THR A 93 1.55 -1.64 -3.73
C THR A 93 1.41 -2.84 -2.81
N GLY A 94 2.40 -3.74 -2.77
CA GLY A 94 2.38 -4.99 -2.01
C GLY A 94 2.71 -4.79 -0.54
N PHE A 95 3.70 -3.95 -0.22
CA PHE A 95 4.00 -3.54 1.15
C PHE A 95 2.77 -2.92 1.83
N THR A 96 2.15 -1.92 1.17
CA THR A 96 0.93 -1.28 1.66
C THR A 96 -0.21 -2.27 1.80
N ALA A 97 -0.40 -3.18 0.84
CA ALA A 97 -1.44 -4.19 0.91
C ALA A 97 -1.26 -5.12 2.13
N ALA A 98 -0.04 -5.62 2.37
CA ALA A 98 0.27 -6.45 3.53
C ALA A 98 -0.03 -5.71 4.85
N LEU A 99 0.43 -4.45 4.96
CA LEU A 99 0.13 -3.60 6.11
C LEU A 99 -1.37 -3.40 6.31
N ALA A 100 -2.08 -2.99 5.27
CA ALA A 100 -3.53 -2.73 5.31
C ALA A 100 -4.33 -3.99 5.69
N ALA A 101 -3.88 -5.17 5.27
CA ALA A 101 -4.44 -6.47 5.64
C ALA A 101 -4.14 -6.89 7.09
N GLY A 102 -3.33 -6.12 7.83
CA GLY A 102 -2.84 -6.46 9.16
C GLY A 102 -1.84 -7.62 9.17
N ASP A 103 -1.24 -7.96 8.02
CA ASP A 103 -0.21 -8.99 7.89
C ASP A 103 1.18 -8.36 8.14
N LEU A 104 1.45 -8.08 9.43
CA LEU A 104 2.69 -7.43 9.86
C LEU A 104 3.92 -8.30 9.61
N ASP A 105 3.78 -9.62 9.64
CA ASP A 105 4.87 -10.55 9.38
C ASP A 105 5.33 -10.44 7.91
N THR A 106 4.40 -10.49 6.95
CA THR A 106 4.72 -10.30 5.53
C THR A 106 5.24 -8.89 5.28
N ALA A 107 4.62 -7.86 5.85
CA ALA A 107 5.07 -6.47 5.69
C ALA A 107 6.50 -6.25 6.20
N THR A 108 6.87 -6.86 7.33
CA THR A 108 8.22 -6.80 7.90
C THR A 108 9.24 -7.45 6.97
N ARG A 109 8.95 -8.64 6.45
CA ARG A 109 9.82 -9.34 5.49
C ARG A 109 10.00 -8.56 4.19
N ILE A 110 8.96 -7.89 3.71
CA ILE A 110 9.05 -6.99 2.55
C ILE A 110 9.97 -5.80 2.87
N ALA A 111 9.80 -5.16 4.04
CA ALA A 111 10.62 -4.02 4.47
C ALA A 111 12.12 -4.37 4.59
N GLU A 112 12.44 -5.59 5.04
CA GLU A 112 13.81 -6.10 5.15
C GLU A 112 14.49 -6.28 3.78
N LEU A 113 13.74 -6.73 2.76
CA LEU A 113 14.26 -6.99 1.41
C LEU A 113 14.16 -5.78 0.47
N SER A 114 13.36 -4.78 0.84
CA SER A 114 13.16 -3.56 0.05
C SER A 114 14.44 -2.73 -0.06
N PRO A 115 14.66 -2.01 -1.19
CA PRO A 115 15.78 -1.06 -1.29
C PRO A 115 15.76 -0.02 -0.17
N GLY A 116 16.94 0.25 0.41
CA GLY A 116 17.11 1.29 1.42
C GLY A 116 17.53 2.65 0.86
N ALA A 117 17.63 2.79 -0.46
CA ALA A 117 18.11 4.00 -1.13
C ALA A 117 17.06 4.56 -2.07
N PHE A 118 16.99 5.89 -2.10
CA PHE A 118 16.18 6.66 -3.04
C PHE A 118 16.66 6.43 -4.48
N ILE A 119 15.72 6.20 -5.40
CA ILE A 119 16.02 6.02 -6.82
C ILE A 119 15.62 7.29 -7.60
N ASP A 120 16.61 8.16 -7.82
CA ASP A 120 16.42 9.40 -8.56
C ASP A 120 15.88 9.17 -9.98
N GLY A 121 14.97 10.05 -10.40
CA GLY A 121 14.26 9.96 -11.68
C GLY A 121 13.17 8.88 -11.76
N VAL A 122 12.96 8.06 -10.72
CA VAL A 122 11.93 7.00 -10.70
C VAL A 122 10.80 7.31 -9.72
N GLU A 123 11.14 7.83 -8.55
CA GLU A 123 10.20 8.25 -7.51
C GLU A 123 10.49 9.66 -7.02
N TYR A 124 9.52 10.30 -6.38
CA TYR A 124 9.76 11.54 -5.65
C TYR A 124 10.39 11.23 -4.29
N GLU A 125 11.32 12.06 -3.86
CA GLU A 125 12.03 11.82 -2.60
C GLU A 125 11.09 11.85 -1.40
N GLU A 126 10.07 12.72 -1.40
CA GLU A 126 9.05 12.76 -0.35
C GLU A 126 8.28 11.44 -0.22
N ASP A 127 7.90 10.84 -1.36
CA ASP A 127 7.19 9.56 -1.36
C ASP A 127 8.12 8.47 -0.86
N PHE A 128 9.37 8.42 -1.35
CA PHE A 128 10.38 7.48 -0.84
C PHE A 128 10.49 7.57 0.69
N LEU A 129 10.61 8.77 1.25
CA LEU A 129 10.77 8.96 2.70
C LEU A 129 9.53 8.51 3.48
N PHE A 130 8.33 8.76 2.96
CA PHE A 130 7.08 8.30 3.56
C PHE A 130 7.02 6.76 3.68
N PHE A 131 7.30 6.04 2.60
CA PHE A 131 7.27 4.58 2.60
C PHE A 131 8.48 3.98 3.33
N HIS A 132 9.66 4.61 3.22
CA HIS A 132 10.86 4.18 3.92
C HIS A 132 10.69 4.27 5.44
N PHE A 133 10.10 5.37 5.93
CA PHE A 133 9.78 5.52 7.35
C PHE A 133 8.90 4.37 7.85
N GLN A 134 7.80 4.06 7.15
CA GLN A 134 6.89 2.97 7.51
C GLN A 134 7.60 1.61 7.54
N GLN A 135 8.45 1.33 6.55
CA GLN A 135 9.25 0.11 6.50
C GLN A 135 10.22 0.01 7.69
N ARG A 136 10.92 1.11 8.03
CA ARG A 136 11.84 1.12 9.18
C ARG A 136 11.11 1.06 10.52
N LEU A 137 9.89 1.58 10.61
CA LEU A 137 9.07 1.55 11.83
C LEU A 137 8.74 0.11 12.25
N LEU A 138 8.57 -0.80 11.29
CA LEU A 138 8.33 -2.23 11.53
C LEU A 138 9.59 -3.02 11.97
N SER A 139 10.78 -2.43 11.88
CA SER A 139 12.01 -3.13 12.26
C SER A 139 12.00 -3.47 13.75
N THR A 140 12.46 -4.67 14.11
CA THR A 140 12.55 -5.13 15.50
C THR A 140 14.01 -5.49 15.85
N PRO A 141 14.66 -4.79 16.81
CA PRO A 141 14.16 -3.64 17.55
C PRO A 141 14.06 -2.38 16.66
N THR A 142 13.08 -1.52 16.97
CA THR A 142 12.90 -0.26 16.26
C THR A 142 14.09 0.66 16.54
N ASN A 143 14.75 1.15 15.48
CA ASN A 143 15.85 2.09 15.60
C ASN A 143 15.34 3.54 15.52
N GLN A 144 15.05 4.14 16.68
CA GLN A 144 14.54 5.51 16.76
C GLN A 144 15.48 6.55 16.14
N VAL A 145 16.80 6.38 16.24
CA VAL A 145 17.78 7.31 15.64
C VAL A 145 17.69 7.27 14.12
N ALA A 146 17.53 6.07 13.54
CA ALA A 146 17.34 5.94 12.09
C ALA A 146 16.02 6.56 11.63
N LEU A 147 14.93 6.36 12.38
CA LEU A 147 13.63 6.97 12.09
C LEU A 147 13.67 8.50 12.17
N GLN A 148 14.29 9.05 13.20
CA GLN A 148 14.49 10.50 13.32
C GLN A 148 15.30 11.04 12.13
N GLY A 149 16.37 10.34 11.72
CA GLY A 149 17.16 10.73 10.56
C GLY A 149 16.37 10.76 9.25
N ILE A 150 15.35 9.90 9.09
CA ILE A 150 14.43 9.93 7.94
C ILE A 150 13.54 11.16 8.01
N LEU A 151 12.97 11.48 9.18
CA LEU A 151 12.12 12.66 9.36
C LEU A 151 12.91 13.96 9.17
N ASP A 152 14.14 14.04 9.69
CA ASP A 152 15.03 15.20 9.51
C ASP A 152 15.39 15.41 8.04
N ARG A 153 15.61 14.32 7.29
CA ARG A 153 15.81 14.38 5.83
C ARG A 153 14.54 14.87 5.14
N TRP A 154 13.38 14.39 5.55
CA TRP A 154 12.11 14.79 4.95
C TRP A 154 11.79 16.26 5.18
N ILE A 155 12.00 16.77 6.40
CA ILE A 155 11.86 18.21 6.72
C ILE A 155 12.70 19.08 5.77
N ARG A 156 13.93 18.65 5.43
CA ARG A 156 14.77 19.40 4.48
C ARG A 156 14.24 19.36 3.04
N VAL A 157 13.57 18.28 2.63
CA VAL A 157 12.99 18.13 1.29
C VAL A 157 11.74 18.99 1.12
N VAL A 158 10.92 19.11 2.16
CA VAL A 158 9.67 19.90 2.13
C VAL A 158 9.86 21.35 2.63
N GLU A 159 11.08 21.70 3.04
CA GLU A 159 11.46 23.01 3.56
C GLU A 159 10.49 23.48 4.67
N ASP A 160 9.84 24.63 4.49
CA ASP A 160 8.96 25.27 5.48
C ASP A 160 7.48 24.87 5.36
N GLU A 161 7.12 23.91 4.50
CA GLU A 161 5.73 23.45 4.34
C GLU A 161 5.58 21.96 4.71
N PRO A 162 5.40 21.63 6.00
CA PRO A 162 5.19 20.27 6.44
C PRO A 162 3.97 19.63 5.78
N THR A 163 4.17 18.49 5.14
CA THR A 163 3.06 17.74 4.57
C THR A 163 2.28 16.98 5.65
N PRO A 164 0.98 16.73 5.49
CA PRO A 164 0.21 15.93 6.44
C PRO A 164 0.81 14.54 6.69
N TYR A 165 1.44 13.94 5.68
CA TYR A 165 2.11 12.65 5.82
C TYR A 165 3.34 12.71 6.74
N LEU A 166 4.14 13.78 6.65
CA LEU A 166 5.26 14.02 7.56
C LEU A 166 4.75 14.12 9.01
N CYS A 167 3.69 14.90 9.25
CA CYS A 167 3.09 15.07 10.58
C CYS A 167 2.55 13.74 11.15
N VAL A 168 1.93 12.89 10.32
CA VAL A 168 1.49 11.56 10.75
C VAL A 168 2.69 10.69 11.17
N CYS A 169 3.78 10.70 10.40
CA CYS A 169 4.97 9.92 10.72
C CYS A 169 5.67 10.43 11.99
N GLN A 170 5.71 11.75 12.22
CA GLN A 170 6.21 12.34 13.48
C GLN A 170 5.37 11.85 14.67
N ALA A 171 4.05 11.96 14.60
CA ALA A 171 3.16 11.51 15.66
C ALA A 171 3.29 10.00 15.94
N LEU A 172 3.50 9.18 14.90
CA LEU A 172 3.77 7.74 15.05
C LEU A 172 5.10 7.45 15.76
N LEU A 173 6.15 8.26 15.54
CA LEU A 173 7.44 8.10 16.22
C LEU A 173 7.35 8.53 17.69
N GLU A 174 6.65 9.64 17.95
CA GLU A 174 6.47 10.24 19.27
C GLU A 174 5.43 9.51 20.13
N GLN A 175 4.65 8.61 19.52
CA GLN A 175 3.51 7.92 20.15
C GLN A 175 2.47 8.89 20.69
N ASP A 176 2.27 10.03 20.02
CA ASP A 176 1.27 11.04 20.36
C ASP A 176 -0.05 10.75 19.65
N GLU A 177 -1.02 10.24 20.41
CA GLU A 177 -2.36 9.88 19.91
C GLU A 177 -3.13 11.10 19.36
N ALA A 178 -3.03 12.25 20.02
CA ALA A 178 -3.78 13.44 19.64
C ALA A 178 -3.20 14.06 18.36
N ALA A 179 -1.87 14.14 18.28
CA ALA A 179 -1.18 14.57 17.08
C ALA A 179 -1.43 13.61 15.91
N PHE A 180 -1.44 12.29 16.16
CA PHE A 180 -1.74 11.29 15.13
C PHE A 180 -3.14 11.48 14.56
N CYS A 181 -4.17 11.57 15.42
CA CYS A 181 -5.54 11.74 14.95
C CYS A 181 -5.72 13.02 14.11
N SER A 182 -5.17 14.15 14.59
CA SER A 182 -5.22 15.43 13.88
C SER A 182 -4.51 15.38 12.51
N ALA A 183 -3.28 14.84 12.47
CA ALA A 183 -2.52 14.71 11.24
C ALA A 183 -3.15 13.71 10.26
N PHE A 184 -3.75 12.64 10.77
CA PHE A 184 -4.43 11.63 9.96
C PHE A 184 -5.69 12.18 9.30
N ASP A 185 -6.47 12.99 10.00
CA ASP A 185 -7.62 13.70 9.41
C ASP A 185 -7.16 14.64 8.28
N ALA A 186 -6.04 15.36 8.48
CA ALA A 186 -5.46 16.21 7.43
C ALA A 186 -4.98 15.40 6.20
N VAL A 187 -4.45 14.18 6.39
CA VAL A 187 -4.14 13.25 5.29
C VAL A 187 -5.41 12.87 4.51
N LEU A 188 -6.51 12.57 5.21
CA LEU A 188 -7.78 12.22 4.56
C LEU A 188 -8.38 13.40 3.79
N GLU A 189 -8.35 14.62 4.34
CA GLU A 189 -8.79 15.83 3.63
C GLU A 189 -7.94 16.08 2.38
N THR A 190 -6.61 15.97 2.49
CA THR A 190 -5.69 16.11 1.36
C THR A 190 -5.97 15.08 0.27
N ARG A 191 -6.22 13.81 0.65
CA ARG A 191 -6.61 12.76 -0.28
C ARG A 191 -7.92 13.08 -0.99
N LYS A 192 -8.94 13.55 -0.25
CA LYS A 192 -10.24 13.94 -0.82
C LYS A 192 -10.09 15.09 -1.82
N GLU A 193 -9.28 16.09 -1.49
CA GLU A 193 -9.08 17.25 -2.36
C GLU A 193 -8.32 16.85 -3.64
N ARG A 194 -7.24 16.06 -3.51
CA ARG A 194 -6.54 15.48 -4.67
C ARG A 194 -7.48 14.69 -5.57
N LEU A 195 -8.37 13.87 -5.00
CA LEU A 195 -9.38 13.12 -5.77
C LEU A 195 -10.41 14.03 -6.45
N ARG A 196 -10.86 15.10 -5.78
CA ARG A 196 -11.78 16.08 -6.38
C ARG A 196 -11.14 16.81 -7.55
N MET A 197 -9.85 17.15 -7.47
CA MET A 197 -9.12 17.80 -8.55
C MET A 197 -8.83 16.83 -9.70
N TYR A 198 -8.42 15.60 -9.40
CA TYR A 198 -8.19 14.57 -10.42
C TYR A 198 -9.46 14.27 -11.23
N ARG A 199 -10.63 14.21 -10.58
CA ARG A 199 -11.94 14.04 -11.25
C ARG A 199 -12.31 15.12 -12.26
N LYS A 200 -11.66 16.29 -12.22
CA LYS A 200 -11.90 17.38 -13.17
C LYS A 200 -10.99 17.31 -14.40
N GLN A 201 -10.01 16.41 -14.42
CA GLN A 201 -9.08 16.25 -15.53
C GLN A 201 -9.73 15.44 -16.67
N LEU A 202 -9.29 15.67 -17.91
CA LEU A 202 -9.86 15.02 -19.10
C LEU A 202 -9.49 13.53 -19.19
N ASP A 203 -8.34 13.16 -18.62
CA ASP A 203 -7.77 11.82 -18.52
C ASP A 203 -8.12 11.13 -17.20
N PHE A 204 -9.22 11.54 -16.56
CA PHE A 204 -9.69 10.91 -15.33
C PHE A 204 -10.01 9.43 -15.56
N ASP A 205 -9.26 8.56 -14.89
CA ASP A 205 -9.50 7.13 -14.86
C ASP A 205 -10.74 6.80 -14.00
N GLN A 206 -11.79 6.30 -14.67
CA GLN A 206 -13.05 5.94 -14.03
C GLN A 206 -12.92 4.67 -13.17
N GLU A 207 -12.03 3.73 -13.52
CA GLU A 207 -11.77 2.51 -12.75
C GLU A 207 -11.10 2.86 -11.42
N PHE A 208 -10.06 3.69 -11.46
CA PHE A 208 -9.46 4.28 -10.25
C PHE A 208 -10.50 5.03 -9.42
N GLY A 209 -11.34 5.85 -10.07
CA GLY A 209 -12.42 6.59 -9.44
C GLY A 209 -13.43 5.73 -8.67
N ALA A 210 -13.72 4.54 -9.21
CA ALA A 210 -14.65 3.56 -8.64
C ALA A 210 -14.00 2.64 -7.60
N THR A 211 -12.68 2.49 -7.60
CA THR A 211 -11.93 1.60 -6.71
C THR A 211 -11.15 2.38 -5.63
N GLU A 212 -9.89 2.72 -5.88
CA GLU A 212 -9.00 3.42 -4.94
C GLU A 212 -9.43 4.86 -4.63
N GLY A 213 -10.29 5.43 -5.48
CA GLY A 213 -11.00 6.68 -5.24
C GLY A 213 -12.11 6.58 -4.19
N LYS A 214 -12.48 5.36 -3.76
CA LYS A 214 -13.48 5.06 -2.72
C LYS A 214 -12.87 4.42 -1.47
N VAL A 215 -11.78 3.67 -1.64
CA VAL A 215 -11.05 2.99 -0.54
C VAL A 215 -9.60 3.43 -0.54
N TYR A 216 -9.14 4.01 0.58
CA TYR A 216 -7.80 4.56 0.70
C TYR A 216 -6.86 3.63 1.49
N LEU A 217 -6.11 2.79 0.77
CA LEU A 217 -5.25 1.77 1.39
C LEU A 217 -4.05 2.32 2.17
N ASN A 218 -3.41 3.41 1.72
CA ASN A 218 -2.32 4.02 2.51
C ASN A 218 -2.87 4.52 3.85
N GLY A 219 -4.10 5.06 3.87
CA GLY A 219 -4.76 5.44 5.12
C GLY A 219 -5.04 4.24 6.02
N LEU A 220 -5.51 3.12 5.46
CA LEU A 220 -5.71 1.89 6.22
C LEU A 220 -4.38 1.33 6.76
N ALA A 221 -3.30 1.38 5.99
CA ALA A 221 -1.97 0.97 6.44
C ALA A 221 -1.47 1.83 7.62
N LEU A 222 -1.69 3.14 7.59
CA LEU A 222 -1.39 4.04 8.73
C LEU A 222 -2.21 3.69 9.98
N VAL A 223 -3.50 3.38 9.82
CA VAL A 223 -4.35 2.89 10.92
C VAL A 223 -3.78 1.60 11.51
N ARG A 224 -3.29 0.68 10.67
CA ARG A 224 -2.70 -0.60 11.12
C ARG A 224 -1.38 -0.39 11.87
N LEU A 225 -0.55 0.56 11.43
CA LEU A 225 0.68 0.95 12.14
C LEU A 225 0.38 1.58 13.51
N ALA A 226 -0.59 2.50 13.58
CA ALA A 226 -1.02 3.10 14.85
C ALA A 226 -1.57 2.04 15.83
N GLN A 227 -2.42 1.13 15.34
CA GLN A 227 -2.95 0.01 16.13
C GLN A 227 -1.84 -0.93 16.63
N ALA A 228 -0.83 -1.23 15.80
CA ALA A 228 0.32 -2.05 16.20
C ALA A 228 1.13 -1.41 17.34
N GLN A 229 1.17 -0.07 17.38
CA GLN A 229 1.76 0.72 18.47
C GLN A 229 0.81 1.02 19.63
N LYS A 230 -0.42 0.47 19.60
CA LYS A 230 -1.48 0.66 20.61
C LYS A 230 -2.00 2.10 20.73
N LEU A 231 -1.83 2.92 19.70
CA LEU A 231 -2.42 4.24 19.64
C LEU A 231 -3.92 4.16 19.32
N ALA A 232 -4.70 5.05 19.92
CA ALA A 232 -6.07 5.29 19.51
C ALA A 232 -6.14 5.74 18.03
N VAL A 233 -7.19 5.30 17.34
CA VAL A 233 -7.48 5.69 15.95
C VAL A 233 -8.90 6.24 15.84
N PRO A 234 -9.20 7.12 14.86
CA PRO A 234 -10.56 7.62 14.66
C PRO A 234 -11.57 6.47 14.50
N GLU A 235 -12.78 6.63 15.07
CA GLU A 235 -13.80 5.56 15.04
C GLU A 235 -14.33 5.32 13.61
N ARG A 236 -14.44 6.38 12.81
CA ARG A 236 -15.08 6.38 11.48
C ARG A 236 -14.27 7.20 10.46
N PRO A 237 -13.03 6.81 10.16
CA PRO A 237 -12.23 7.52 9.18
C PRO A 237 -12.87 7.41 7.80
N GLU A 238 -13.01 8.56 7.12
CA GLU A 238 -13.51 8.60 5.74
C GLU A 238 -12.61 7.80 4.80
N LEU A 239 -13.18 7.27 3.70
CA LEU A 239 -12.48 6.43 2.70
C LEU A 239 -11.90 5.10 3.24
N ILE A 240 -12.15 4.75 4.50
CA ILE A 240 -11.68 3.51 5.12
C ILE A 240 -12.89 2.80 5.74
N PRO A 241 -13.68 2.07 4.92
CA PRO A 241 -14.96 1.53 5.33
C PRO A 241 -14.78 0.48 6.44
N ARG A 242 -15.79 0.37 7.31
CA ARG A 242 -15.77 -0.52 8.49
C ARG A 242 -15.39 -1.98 8.15
N PRO A 243 -15.93 -2.63 7.10
CA PRO A 243 -15.56 -4.02 6.80
C PRO A 243 -14.07 -4.19 6.48
N ALA A 244 -13.40 -3.20 5.88
CA ALA A 244 -11.95 -3.26 5.66
C ALA A 244 -11.13 -3.18 6.97
N ARG A 245 -11.65 -2.48 7.99
CA ARG A 245 -10.98 -2.33 9.30
C ARG A 245 -11.17 -3.56 10.19
N GLU A 246 -12.36 -4.14 10.16
CA GLU A 246 -12.74 -5.25 11.04
C GLU A 246 -12.43 -6.63 10.44
N ALA A 247 -12.26 -6.72 9.11
CA ALA A 247 -11.93 -7.99 8.49
C ALA A 247 -10.59 -8.54 8.97
N SER A 248 -10.56 -9.85 9.10
CA SER A 248 -9.38 -10.64 9.39
C SER A 248 -9.39 -11.88 8.51
N CYS A 249 -8.21 -12.39 8.20
CA CYS A 249 -8.03 -13.64 7.49
C CYS A 249 -6.98 -14.46 8.25
N PRO A 250 -7.12 -15.79 8.35
CA PRO A 250 -6.02 -16.63 8.83
C PRO A 250 -4.74 -16.41 8.01
N PRO A 251 -3.55 -16.66 8.60
CA PRO A 251 -2.30 -16.68 7.85
C PRO A 251 -2.42 -17.56 6.59
N LEU A 252 -1.92 -17.06 5.47
CA LEU A 252 -1.89 -17.79 4.20
C LEU A 252 -0.52 -18.47 4.04
N PRO A 253 -0.46 -19.63 3.37
CA PRO A 253 0.83 -20.19 2.98
C PRO A 253 1.53 -19.25 1.99
N GLU A 254 2.87 -19.32 1.94
CA GLU A 254 3.68 -18.35 1.19
C GLU A 254 3.39 -18.37 -0.32
N ASP A 255 2.92 -19.50 -0.86
CA ASP A 255 2.56 -19.71 -2.26
C ASP A 255 1.08 -19.44 -2.56
N ALA A 256 0.30 -18.96 -1.59
CA ALA A 256 -1.14 -18.72 -1.75
C ALA A 256 -1.49 -17.68 -2.84
N TRP A 257 -0.53 -16.84 -3.23
CA TRP A 257 -0.70 -15.86 -4.30
C TRP A 257 -0.71 -16.48 -5.70
N LEU A 258 -0.24 -17.73 -5.87
CA LEU A 258 -0.27 -18.44 -7.15
C LEU A 258 -1.68 -18.86 -7.57
N ARG A 259 -2.63 -18.90 -6.64
CA ARG A 259 -4.00 -19.33 -6.90
C ARG A 259 -4.94 -18.16 -6.66
N PRO A 260 -5.83 -17.79 -7.59
CA PRO A 260 -6.77 -16.67 -7.41
C PRO A 260 -7.76 -16.88 -6.25
#